data_AF-A0A098BXG1-F1
#
_entry.id   AF-A0A098BXG1-F1
#
_cell.length_a   1.000
_cell.length_b   1.000
_cell.length_c   1.000
_cell.angle_alpha   90.00
_cell.angle_beta   90.00
_cell.angle_gamma   90.00
#
_symmetry.space_group_name_H-M   'P 1'
#
loop_
_entity.id
_entity.type
_entity.pdbx_description
1 polymer ?
#
loop_
_entity_poly.entity_id
_entity_poly.type
_entity_poly.pdbx_seq_one_letter_code
_entity_poly.pdbx_strand_id
1 'polypeptide(L)'
;MTTNETDLLLLLLDTQRTAFRNALSGMTEDQARSAPSASTMSLASLLNHVIDGEVAAADRISGTESRDPDPVAAWTAGWEVRDDETVAGQLARLDTVAARFADVLRAEPDLGRVVDLPESIARWLDQGVPLSVRFLVLAPDRGMGPARRPRRHHPRIRRRGHRRRPGGPGPVAGTGEPGRRPAAAIGCP
;
A
#
# COMPACT_ATOMS: atom_id res chain seq x y z
N MET A 1 -15.39 -24.68 -18.01
CA MET A 1 -15.68 -23.36 -17.42
C MET A 1 -14.35 -22.63 -17.34
N THR A 2 -14.13 -21.61 -18.18
CA THR A 2 -12.89 -20.82 -18.15
C THR A 2 -12.91 -19.94 -16.91
N THR A 3 -12.07 -20.25 -15.94
CA THR A 3 -11.87 -19.43 -14.74
C THR A 3 -11.36 -18.07 -15.18
N ASN A 4 -12.15 -17.01 -14.95
CA ASN A 4 -11.72 -15.65 -15.26
C ASN A 4 -10.68 -15.20 -14.21
N GLU A 5 -10.04 -14.06 -14.45
CA GLU A 5 -8.99 -13.56 -13.56
C GLU A 5 -9.50 -13.26 -12.14
N THR A 6 -10.72 -12.71 -12.01
CA THR A 6 -11.34 -12.45 -10.70
C THR A 6 -11.49 -13.73 -9.89
N ASP A 7 -11.95 -14.81 -10.50
CA ASP A 7 -12.09 -16.10 -9.84
C ASP A 7 -10.73 -16.69 -9.40
N LEU A 8 -9.67 -16.48 -10.20
CA LEU A 8 -8.31 -16.89 -9.82
C LEU A 8 -7.77 -16.08 -8.62
N LEU A 9 -8.03 -14.77 -8.58
CA LEU A 9 -7.63 -13.92 -7.46
C LEU A 9 -8.38 -14.28 -6.18
N LEU A 10 -9.68 -14.59 -6.28
CA LEU A 10 -10.48 -15.05 -5.14
C LEU A 10 -9.97 -16.39 -4.61
N LEU A 11 -9.59 -17.32 -5.49
CA LEU A 11 -8.98 -18.59 -5.10
C LEU A 11 -7.63 -18.39 -4.38
N LEU A 12 -6.81 -17.44 -4.86
CA LEU A 12 -5.55 -17.08 -4.20
C LEU A 12 -5.79 -16.54 -2.78
N LEU A 13 -6.76 -15.64 -2.61
CA LEU A 13 -7.11 -15.09 -1.30
C LEU A 13 -7.65 -16.16 -0.36
N ASP A 14 -8.51 -17.06 -0.85
CA ASP A 14 -9.03 -18.17 -0.05
C ASP A 14 -7.93 -19.11 0.46
N THR A 15 -6.90 -19.34 -0.37
CA THR A 15 -5.71 -20.10 0.03
C THR A 15 -4.96 -19.40 1.18
N GLN A 16 -4.82 -18.07 1.13
CA GLN A 16 -4.17 -17.30 2.21
C GLN A 16 -5.00 -17.33 3.50
N ARG A 17 -6.32 -17.18 3.41
CA ARG A 17 -7.25 -17.27 4.54
C ARG A 17 -7.23 -18.67 5.18
N THR A 18 -7.07 -19.70 4.37
CA THR A 18 -6.91 -21.08 4.85
C THR A 18 -5.61 -21.26 5.65
N ALA A 19 -4.52 -20.58 5.27
CA ALA A 19 -3.28 -20.61 6.03
C ALA A 19 -3.48 -20.08 7.46
N PHE A 20 -4.27 -19.01 7.65
CA PHE A 20 -4.62 -18.52 8.98
C PHE A 20 -5.48 -19.50 9.79
N ARG A 21 -6.48 -20.13 9.15
CA ARG A 21 -7.28 -21.20 9.81
C ARG A 21 -6.42 -22.34 10.28
N ASN A 22 -5.49 -22.79 9.44
CA ASN A 22 -4.56 -23.86 9.78
C ASN A 22 -3.61 -23.47 10.91
N ALA A 23 -3.10 -22.23 10.89
CA ALA A 23 -2.21 -21.73 11.93
C ALA A 23 -2.89 -21.63 13.30
N LEU A 24 -4.18 -21.28 13.33
CA LEU A 24 -4.99 -21.15 14.55
C LEU A 24 -5.65 -22.46 15.01
N SER A 25 -5.61 -23.51 14.17
CA SER A 25 -6.31 -24.76 14.43
C SER A 25 -5.80 -25.44 15.69
N GLY A 26 -6.68 -25.66 16.66
CA GLY A 26 -6.38 -26.37 17.91
C GLY A 26 -5.66 -25.53 18.98
N MET A 27 -5.49 -24.22 18.76
CA MET A 27 -4.96 -23.32 19.79
C MET A 27 -6.00 -22.99 20.85
N THR A 28 -5.54 -22.77 22.08
CA THR A 28 -6.35 -22.08 23.10
C THR A 28 -6.36 -20.57 22.85
N GLU A 29 -7.33 -19.86 23.45
CA GLU A 29 -7.38 -18.40 23.36
C GLU A 29 -6.11 -17.74 23.92
N ASP A 30 -5.57 -18.25 25.04
CA ASP A 30 -4.32 -17.74 25.62
C ASP A 30 -3.13 -17.93 24.69
N GLN A 31 -3.05 -19.07 23.99
CA GLN A 31 -2.01 -19.32 22.99
C GLN A 31 -2.13 -18.37 21.80
N ALA A 32 -3.35 -18.18 21.28
CA ALA A 32 -3.60 -17.30 20.14
C ALA A 32 -3.33 -15.82 20.47
N ARG A 33 -3.57 -15.40 21.72
CA ARG A 33 -3.31 -14.04 22.23
C ARG A 33 -1.87 -13.83 22.69
N SER A 34 -1.08 -14.88 22.85
CA SER A 34 0.33 -14.75 23.21
C SER A 34 1.16 -14.11 22.09
N ALA A 35 2.17 -13.32 22.45
CA ALA A 35 3.13 -12.73 21.51
C ALA A 35 4.55 -13.24 21.82
N PRO A 36 4.88 -14.49 21.44
CA PRO A 36 6.17 -15.11 21.81
C PRO A 36 7.35 -14.64 20.94
N SER A 37 7.12 -13.75 19.98
CA SER A 37 8.14 -13.24 19.06
C SER A 37 8.62 -11.85 19.48
N ALA A 38 9.60 -11.29 18.76
CA ALA A 38 10.04 -9.90 18.95
C ALA A 38 8.96 -8.86 18.54
N SER A 39 7.93 -9.27 17.79
CA SER A 39 6.79 -8.43 17.46
C SER A 39 5.83 -8.34 18.64
N THR A 40 5.18 -7.18 18.81
CA THR A 40 4.08 -7.01 19.77
C THR A 40 2.78 -7.67 19.30
N MET A 41 2.72 -8.18 18.08
CA MET A 41 1.53 -8.83 17.52
C MET A 41 1.45 -10.30 17.93
N SER A 42 0.26 -10.69 18.39
CA SER A 42 -0.15 -12.09 18.57
C SER A 42 -0.75 -12.65 17.28
N LEU A 43 -1.00 -13.96 17.24
CA LEU A 43 -1.66 -14.55 16.06
C LEU A 43 -3.13 -14.07 15.95
N ALA A 44 -3.80 -13.87 17.08
CA ALA A 44 -5.12 -13.25 17.14
C ALA A 44 -5.10 -11.80 16.60
N SER A 45 -4.08 -11.00 16.95
CA SER A 45 -4.00 -9.62 16.45
C SER A 45 -3.62 -9.58 14.96
N LEU A 46 -2.80 -10.52 14.48
CA LEU A 46 -2.51 -10.68 13.04
C LEU A 46 -3.77 -11.05 12.24
N LEU A 47 -4.64 -11.89 12.79
CA LEU A 47 -5.92 -12.20 12.15
C LEU A 47 -6.80 -10.94 12.04
N ASN A 48 -6.90 -10.13 13.11
CA ASN A 48 -7.61 -8.86 13.03
C ASN A 48 -6.99 -7.90 12.00
N HIS A 49 -5.66 -7.85 11.92
CA HIS A 49 -4.96 -7.03 10.92
C HIS A 49 -5.35 -7.40 9.49
N VAL A 50 -5.37 -8.69 9.17
CA VAL A 50 -5.78 -9.17 7.84
C VAL A 50 -7.25 -8.87 7.56
N ILE A 51 -8.12 -9.08 8.54
CA ILE A 51 -9.55 -8.76 8.41
C ILE A 51 -9.75 -7.26 8.12
N ASP A 52 -9.07 -6.40 8.87
CA ASP A 52 -9.13 -4.95 8.69
C ASP A 52 -8.59 -4.52 7.31
N GLY A 53 -7.47 -5.13 6.87
CA GLY A 53 -6.91 -4.93 5.55
C GLY A 53 -7.89 -5.28 4.41
N GLU A 54 -8.61 -6.39 4.52
CA GLU A 54 -9.64 -6.77 3.55
C GLU A 54 -10.85 -5.82 3.56
N VAL A 55 -11.31 -5.40 4.75
CA VAL A 55 -12.39 -4.40 4.88
C VAL A 55 -11.99 -3.10 4.19
N ALA A 56 -10.82 -2.58 4.52
CA ALA A 56 -10.32 -1.33 3.97
C ALA A 56 -10.06 -1.44 2.45
N ALA A 57 -9.55 -2.58 1.97
CA ALA A 57 -9.41 -2.80 0.53
C ALA A 57 -10.77 -2.83 -0.20
N ALA A 58 -11.78 -3.50 0.36
CA ALA A 58 -13.14 -3.48 -0.20
C ALA A 58 -13.74 -2.07 -0.20
N ASP A 59 -13.54 -1.31 0.86
CA ASP A 59 -14.04 0.06 0.99
C ASP A 59 -13.38 0.99 -0.03
N ARG A 60 -12.07 0.89 -0.21
CA ARG A 60 -11.32 1.63 -1.23
C ARG A 60 -11.81 1.30 -2.63
N ILE A 61 -11.93 0.01 -2.96
CA ILE A 61 -12.42 -0.42 -4.28
C ILE A 61 -13.83 0.12 -4.53
N SER A 62 -14.70 0.06 -3.51
CA SER A 62 -16.09 0.54 -3.58
C SER A 62 -16.21 2.07 -3.51
N GLY A 63 -15.13 2.79 -3.20
CA GLY A 63 -15.14 4.24 -3.00
C GLY A 63 -15.83 4.69 -1.69
N THR A 64 -16.01 3.77 -0.74
CA THR A 64 -16.66 4.01 0.56
C THR A 64 -15.65 4.18 1.71
N GLU A 65 -14.36 4.20 1.41
CA GLU A 65 -13.27 4.38 2.39
C GLU A 65 -13.53 5.58 3.30
N SER A 66 -13.44 5.33 4.61
CA SER A 66 -13.60 6.37 5.63
C SER A 66 -12.54 7.45 5.48
N ARG A 67 -12.96 8.71 5.62
CA ARG A 67 -12.06 9.88 5.66
C ARG A 67 -11.79 10.28 7.10
N ASP A 68 -11.40 9.30 7.92
CA ASP A 68 -11.12 9.53 9.34
C ASP A 68 -10.10 10.67 9.48
N PRO A 69 -10.35 11.65 10.38
CA PRO A 69 -9.40 12.73 10.63
C PRO A 69 -8.05 12.24 11.15
N ASP A 70 -8.02 11.09 11.84
CA ASP A 70 -6.79 10.40 12.28
C ASP A 70 -6.75 8.96 11.74
N PRO A 71 -6.33 8.78 10.46
CA PRO A 71 -6.26 7.45 9.87
C PRO A 71 -5.27 6.54 10.60
N VAL A 72 -4.28 7.09 11.32
CA VAL A 72 -3.25 6.30 12.02
C VAL A 72 -3.84 5.68 13.27
N ALA A 73 -4.55 6.46 14.07
CA ALA A 73 -5.25 5.94 15.23
C ALA A 73 -6.30 4.88 14.83
N ALA A 74 -7.07 5.14 13.77
CA ALA A 74 -8.05 4.19 13.25
C ALA A 74 -7.40 2.86 12.81
N TRP A 75 -6.29 2.95 12.06
CA TRP A 75 -5.54 1.77 11.63
C TRP A 75 -4.92 0.98 12.80
N THR A 76 -4.37 1.65 13.81
CA THR A 76 -3.81 0.98 14.99
C THR A 76 -4.90 0.27 15.80
N ALA A 77 -6.05 0.92 16.01
CA ALA A 77 -7.17 0.32 16.72
C ALA A 77 -7.79 -0.88 15.98
N GLY A 78 -7.67 -0.92 14.65
CA GLY A 78 -8.29 -1.96 13.81
C GLY A 78 -7.79 -3.39 14.06
N TRP A 79 -6.60 -3.55 14.66
CA TRP A 79 -6.01 -4.87 14.93
C TRP A 79 -5.77 -5.19 16.41
N GLU A 80 -6.22 -4.32 17.31
CA GLU A 80 -6.25 -4.65 18.74
C GLU A 80 -7.20 -5.82 18.99
N VAL A 81 -6.79 -6.75 19.85
CA VAL A 81 -7.63 -7.89 20.26
C VAL A 81 -8.33 -7.50 21.53
N ARG A 82 -9.66 -7.49 21.50
CA ARG A 82 -10.46 -7.13 22.67
C ARG A 82 -10.56 -8.30 23.65
N ASP A 83 -10.78 -8.01 24.93
CA ASP A 83 -10.89 -9.04 25.97
C ASP A 83 -12.02 -10.06 25.68
N ASP A 84 -13.11 -9.60 25.07
CA ASP A 84 -14.29 -10.38 24.69
C ASP A 84 -14.16 -11.12 23.34
N GLU A 85 -13.08 -10.88 22.59
CA GLU A 85 -12.91 -11.42 21.25
C GLU A 85 -12.29 -12.82 21.26
N THR A 86 -12.90 -13.78 20.56
CA THR A 86 -12.44 -15.17 20.47
C THR A 86 -11.92 -15.48 19.07
N VAL A 87 -11.00 -16.43 18.93
CA VAL A 87 -10.52 -16.90 17.62
C VAL A 87 -11.68 -17.35 16.73
N ALA A 88 -12.66 -18.07 17.30
CA ALA A 88 -13.85 -18.49 16.57
C ALA A 88 -14.66 -17.30 16.04
N GLY A 89 -14.82 -16.25 16.85
CA GLY A 89 -15.48 -15.01 16.45
C GLY A 89 -14.71 -14.28 15.34
N GLN A 90 -13.38 -14.21 15.44
CA GLN A 90 -12.53 -13.61 14.41
C GLN A 90 -12.61 -14.37 13.09
N LEU A 91 -12.61 -15.71 13.12
CA LEU A 91 -12.76 -16.54 11.92
C LEU A 91 -14.14 -16.35 11.27
N ALA A 92 -15.21 -16.27 12.06
CA ALA A 92 -16.55 -15.97 11.54
C ALA A 92 -16.64 -14.56 10.93
N ARG A 93 -15.94 -13.58 11.53
CA ARG A 93 -15.80 -12.23 10.96
C ARG A 93 -15.01 -12.28 9.65
N LEU A 94 -13.93 -13.05 9.58
CA LEU A 94 -13.17 -13.26 8.35
C LEU A 94 -14.04 -13.88 7.25
N ASP A 95 -14.89 -14.86 7.55
CA ASP A 95 -15.83 -15.42 6.56
C ASP A 95 -16.80 -14.36 6.02
N THR A 96 -17.32 -13.52 6.91
CA THR A 96 -18.24 -12.41 6.54
C THR A 96 -17.54 -11.39 5.64
N VAL A 97 -16.33 -10.98 6.00
CA VAL A 97 -15.53 -10.03 5.22
C VAL A 97 -15.10 -10.64 3.89
N ALA A 98 -14.72 -11.91 3.88
CA ALA A 98 -14.33 -12.64 2.68
C ALA A 98 -15.48 -12.70 1.64
N ALA A 99 -16.70 -12.98 2.10
CA ALA A 99 -17.89 -12.98 1.25
C ALA A 99 -18.15 -11.59 0.66
N ARG A 100 -18.15 -10.55 1.52
CA ARG A 100 -18.30 -9.15 1.07
C ARG A 100 -17.25 -8.76 0.04
N PHE A 101 -15.99 -9.09 0.30
CA PHE A 101 -14.88 -8.76 -0.59
C PHE A 101 -15.04 -9.45 -1.95
N ALA A 102 -15.51 -10.71 -1.95
CA ALA A 102 -15.81 -11.43 -3.18
C ALA A 102 -16.93 -10.77 -3.99
N ASP A 103 -17.98 -10.29 -3.34
CA ASP A 103 -19.06 -9.57 -4.01
C ASP A 103 -18.58 -8.26 -4.62
N VAL A 104 -17.75 -7.49 -3.91
CA VAL A 104 -17.11 -6.27 -4.43
C VAL A 104 -16.29 -6.57 -5.68
N LEU A 105 -15.46 -7.62 -5.66
CA LEU A 105 -14.64 -7.97 -6.83
C LEU A 105 -15.43 -8.50 -8.01
N ARG A 106 -16.49 -9.25 -7.78
CA ARG A 106 -17.37 -9.73 -8.87
C ARG A 106 -18.18 -8.58 -9.50
N ALA A 107 -18.46 -7.53 -8.72
CA ALA A 107 -19.14 -6.33 -9.22
C ALA A 107 -18.21 -5.37 -9.97
N GLU A 108 -16.88 -5.50 -9.82
CA GLU A 108 -15.91 -4.63 -10.49
C GLU A 108 -15.61 -5.09 -11.93
N PRO A 109 -15.98 -4.30 -12.96
CA PRO A 109 -15.74 -4.68 -14.36
C PRO A 109 -14.29 -4.49 -14.82
N ASP A 110 -13.48 -3.64 -14.16
CA ASP A 110 -12.12 -3.33 -14.56
C ASP A 110 -11.13 -3.43 -13.39
N LEU A 111 -10.45 -4.57 -13.30
CA LEU A 111 -9.37 -4.77 -12.33
C LEU A 111 -8.15 -3.83 -12.57
N GLY A 112 -8.03 -3.22 -13.75
CA GLY A 112 -7.02 -2.22 -14.08
C GLY A 112 -7.34 -0.81 -13.58
N ARG A 113 -8.60 -0.54 -13.17
CA ARG A 113 -9.06 0.77 -12.71
C ARG A 113 -8.21 1.25 -11.54
N VAL A 114 -7.68 2.46 -11.66
CA VAL A 114 -6.96 3.14 -10.57
C VAL A 114 -7.99 3.62 -9.55
N VAL A 115 -7.81 3.23 -8.29
CA VAL A 115 -8.67 3.64 -7.19
C VAL A 115 -8.29 5.05 -6.74
N ASP A 116 -9.29 5.93 -6.67
CA ASP A 116 -9.12 7.28 -6.11
C ASP A 116 -9.10 7.19 -4.58
N LEU A 117 -8.05 7.72 -3.97
CA LEU A 117 -7.83 7.63 -2.53
C LEU A 117 -7.64 9.03 -1.95
N PRO A 118 -8.19 9.31 -0.75
CA PRO A 118 -7.86 10.53 -0.03
C PRO A 118 -6.35 10.69 0.14
N GLU A 119 -5.83 11.90 -0.07
CA GLU A 119 -4.40 12.20 0.07
C GLU A 119 -3.84 11.79 1.45
N SER A 120 -4.65 11.92 2.50
CA SER A 120 -4.33 11.51 3.87
C SER A 120 -3.95 10.03 3.99
N ILE A 121 -4.47 9.18 3.10
CA ILE A 121 -4.26 7.72 3.04
C ILE A 121 -3.25 7.39 1.93
N ALA A 122 -3.38 8.01 0.75
CA ALA A 122 -2.55 7.73 -0.42
C ALA A 122 -1.05 7.84 -0.14
N ARG A 123 -0.63 8.82 0.67
CA ARG A 123 0.78 9.02 1.06
C ARG A 123 1.44 7.82 1.77
N TRP A 124 0.63 6.98 2.41
CA TRP A 124 1.08 5.79 3.13
C TRP A 124 1.13 4.55 2.22
N LEU A 125 0.30 4.53 1.19
CA LEU A 125 0.20 3.44 0.22
C LEU A 125 1.06 3.66 -1.03
N ASP A 126 1.59 4.87 -1.27
CA ASP A 126 2.39 5.20 -2.46
C ASP A 126 3.58 4.25 -2.65
N GLN A 127 3.53 3.47 -3.73
CA GLN A 127 4.60 2.58 -4.18
C GLN A 127 5.30 3.09 -5.44
N GLY A 128 5.01 4.32 -5.89
CA GLY A 128 5.46 4.84 -7.17
C GLY A 128 4.81 4.16 -8.37
N VAL A 129 3.72 3.42 -8.16
CA VAL A 129 2.86 2.80 -9.18
C VAL A 129 1.39 3.11 -8.89
N PRO A 130 0.52 3.17 -9.90
CA PRO A 130 -0.91 3.38 -9.68
C PRO A 130 -1.53 2.26 -8.82
N LEU A 131 -2.34 2.63 -7.83
CA LEU A 131 -3.06 1.70 -6.97
C LEU A 131 -4.33 1.22 -7.69
N SER A 132 -4.17 0.27 -8.61
CA SER A 132 -5.32 -0.34 -9.30
C SER A 132 -6.09 -1.29 -8.38
N VAL A 133 -7.33 -1.62 -8.73
CA VAL A 133 -8.11 -2.67 -8.04
C VAL A 133 -7.29 -3.94 -7.93
N ARG A 134 -6.71 -4.43 -9.04
CA ARG A 134 -5.83 -5.61 -9.06
C ARG A 134 -4.69 -5.51 -8.05
N PHE A 135 -4.06 -4.34 -7.95
CA PHE A 135 -2.97 -4.14 -7.02
C PHE A 135 -3.44 -4.21 -5.56
N LEU A 136 -4.59 -3.63 -5.24
CA LEU A 136 -5.18 -3.72 -3.90
C LEU A 136 -5.61 -5.15 -3.54
N VAL A 137 -6.02 -5.97 -4.51
CA VAL A 137 -6.33 -7.39 -4.29
C VAL A 137 -5.08 -8.23 -4.00
N LEU A 138 -3.95 -7.92 -4.64
CA LEU A 138 -2.69 -8.63 -4.43
C LEU A 138 -1.96 -8.22 -3.14
N ALA A 139 -2.26 -7.04 -2.61
CA ALA A 139 -1.66 -6.51 -1.39
C ALA A 139 -2.72 -5.79 -0.52
N PRO A 140 -3.75 -6.50 -0.05
CA PRO A 140 -4.85 -5.90 0.71
C PRO A 140 -4.38 -5.42 2.09
N ASP A 141 -3.45 -6.16 2.69
CA ASP A 141 -2.90 -5.91 4.03
C ASP A 141 -1.65 -5.00 3.99
N ARG A 142 -1.79 -3.81 3.41
CA ARG A 142 -0.71 -2.82 3.41
C ARG A 142 -0.87 -1.89 4.62
N GLY A 143 -0.10 -2.18 5.67
CA GLY A 143 0.03 -1.30 6.83
C GLY A 143 0.58 0.09 6.49
N MET A 144 0.25 1.08 7.32
CA MET A 144 0.79 2.44 7.19
C MET A 144 2.23 2.53 7.70
N GLY A 145 3.20 2.07 6.88
CA GLY A 145 4.64 2.24 7.12
C GLY A 145 5.08 3.70 6.92
N PRO A 146 6.28 4.15 7.33
CA PRO A 146 6.63 5.59 7.37
C PRO A 146 6.28 6.32 6.07
N ALA A 147 5.48 7.39 6.19
CA ALA A 147 4.94 8.14 5.06
C ALA A 147 6.08 8.48 4.09
N ARG A 148 5.98 7.96 2.87
CA ARG A 148 6.97 8.27 1.84
C ARG A 148 6.75 9.73 1.46
N ARG A 149 7.83 10.53 1.48
CA ARG A 149 7.75 11.91 1.00
C ARG A 149 7.27 11.87 -0.46
N PRO A 150 6.28 12.67 -0.84
CA PRO A 150 5.81 12.70 -2.22
C PRO A 150 7.01 12.97 -3.12
N ARG A 151 7.25 12.06 -4.06
CA ARG A 151 8.27 12.30 -5.10
C ARG A 151 7.80 13.54 -5.84
N ARG A 152 8.59 14.62 -5.79
CA ARG A 152 8.37 15.77 -6.67
C ARG A 152 8.31 15.22 -8.08
N HIS A 153 7.14 15.25 -8.71
CA HIS A 153 7.02 14.94 -10.13
C HIS A 153 7.91 15.93 -10.86
N HIS A 154 9.11 15.51 -11.25
CA HIS A 154 9.90 16.28 -12.19
C HIS A 154 9.12 16.27 -13.50
N PRO A 155 8.70 17.44 -14.01
CA PRO A 155 8.06 17.48 -15.31
C PRO A 155 9.06 16.89 -16.29
N ARG A 156 8.64 15.85 -17.04
CA ARG A 156 9.44 15.28 -18.12
C ARG A 156 9.82 16.43 -19.05
N ILE A 157 11.09 16.85 -19.00
CA ILE A 157 11.64 17.81 -19.95
C ILE A 157 11.51 17.15 -21.32
N ARG A 158 10.49 17.55 -22.09
CA ARG A 158 10.42 17.24 -23.52
C ARG A 158 11.68 17.86 -24.13
N ARG A 159 12.69 17.03 -24.43
CA ARG A 159 13.81 17.45 -25.26
C ARG A 159 13.24 17.90 -26.60
N ARG A 160 13.09 19.20 -26.79
CA ARG A 160 12.88 19.80 -28.12
C ARG A 160 14.09 19.39 -28.95
N GLY A 161 13.86 18.51 -29.93
CA GLY A 161 14.86 18.17 -30.92
C GLY A 161 15.24 19.41 -31.72
N HIS A 162 16.41 19.98 -31.43
CA HIS A 162 17.03 20.96 -32.30
C HIS A 162 17.53 20.24 -33.54
N ARG A 163 16.77 20.33 -34.65
CA ARG A 163 17.31 20.09 -35.99
C ARG A 163 18.38 21.15 -36.26
N ARG A 164 19.65 20.73 -36.36
CA ARG A 164 20.74 21.57 -36.87
C ARG A 164 20.52 21.83 -38.37
N ARG A 165 20.65 23.09 -38.79
CA ARG A 165 20.89 23.47 -40.20
C ARG A 165 22.41 23.65 -40.42
N PRO A 166 22.96 23.35 -41.60
CA PRO A 166 24.39 23.47 -41.86
C PRO A 166 24.77 24.82 -42.51
N GLY A 167 26.00 25.29 -42.21
CA GLY A 167 26.83 26.07 -43.14
C GLY A 167 27.06 27.56 -42.83
N GLY A 168 28.34 27.93 -42.61
CA GLY A 168 28.85 29.31 -42.70
C GLY A 168 30.04 29.62 -41.77
N PRO A 169 31.25 30.01 -42.27
CA PRO A 169 32.48 30.07 -41.46
C PRO A 169 32.89 31.49 -40.97
N GLY A 170 33.46 31.52 -39.74
CA GLY A 170 34.46 32.47 -39.20
C GLY A 170 33.97 33.82 -38.64
N PRO A 171 34.79 34.58 -37.86
CA PRO A 171 36.13 34.28 -37.30
C PRO A 171 36.33 34.55 -35.77
N VAL A 172 37.34 33.84 -35.26
CA VAL A 172 38.36 34.01 -34.19
C VAL A 172 38.32 35.18 -33.16
N ALA A 173 38.72 34.80 -31.92
CA ALA A 173 39.55 35.50 -30.91
C ALA A 173 38.86 36.07 -29.65
N GLY A 174 39.33 35.64 -28.48
CA GLY A 174 38.97 36.19 -27.17
C GLY A 174 39.45 35.34 -26.00
N THR A 175 40.73 35.49 -25.66
CA THR A 175 41.45 34.89 -24.52
C THR A 175 40.94 35.35 -23.15
N GLY A 176 40.93 34.46 -22.15
CA GLY A 176 40.87 34.84 -20.73
C GLY A 176 40.44 33.74 -19.76
N GLU A 177 41.41 33.10 -19.11
CA GLU A 177 41.29 32.32 -17.87
C GLU A 177 42.40 32.83 -16.91
N PRO A 178 42.48 32.47 -15.61
CA PRO A 178 41.45 32.16 -14.61
C PRO A 178 41.66 32.97 -13.30
N GLY A 179 40.59 33.24 -12.53
CA GLY A 179 40.66 33.92 -11.23
C GLY A 179 40.32 32.99 -10.06
N ARG A 180 41.32 32.74 -9.20
CA ARG A 180 41.37 31.89 -7.99
C ARG A 180 40.18 31.97 -7.01
N ARG A 181 39.88 30.81 -6.39
CA ARG A 181 39.25 30.68 -5.06
C ARG A 181 40.19 31.17 -3.93
N PRO A 182 39.65 31.50 -2.76
CA PRO A 182 39.90 30.59 -1.63
C PRO A 182 38.68 30.32 -0.74
N ALA A 183 38.85 29.26 0.03
CA ALA A 183 37.93 28.69 1.02
C ALA A 183 37.86 29.50 2.32
N ALA A 184 36.77 29.32 3.07
CA ALA A 184 36.80 29.29 4.53
C ALA A 184 35.59 28.49 5.06
N ALA A 185 35.89 27.73 6.10
CA ALA A 185 35.05 26.76 6.78
C ALA A 185 34.32 27.36 8.00
N ILE A 186 33.69 26.46 8.77
CA ILE A 186 33.21 26.60 10.17
C ILE A 186 31.78 27.17 10.26
N GLY A 187 30.83 26.61 11.00
CA GLY A 187 30.79 25.50 11.96
C GLY A 187 29.38 25.43 12.55
N CYS A 188 28.93 24.23 12.94
CA CYS A 188 27.71 24.04 13.73
C CYS A 188 28.02 24.23 15.23
N PRO A 189 27.06 24.72 16.04
CA PRO A 189 26.87 24.26 17.40
C PRO A 189 26.08 22.93 17.44
#